data_AF-A0A1C5DYL0-F1
#
_entry.id   AF-A0A1C5DYL0-F1
#
_cell.length_a   1.000
_cell.length_b   1.000
_cell.length_c   1.000
_cell.angle_alpha   90.00
_cell.angle_beta   90.00
_cell.angle_gamma   90.00
#
_symmetry.space_group_name_H-M   'P 1'
#
loop_
_entity.id
_entity.type
_entity.pdbx_description
1 polymer ?
#
loop_
_entity_poly.entity_id
_entity_poly.type
_entity_poly.pdbx_seq_one_letter_code
_entity_poly.pdbx_strand_id
1 'polypeptide(L)' 'MNSQVFDLMWGGVALVGGGLLAANVRGAADRFQAMSYAYRSWPGSVITCRVIGGVFALAGAGVLVDAGL' A
#
# COMPACT_ATOMS: atom_id res chain seq x y z
N MET A 1 5.17 -20.07 10.30
CA MET A 1 4.01 -19.19 10.53
C MET A 1 2.77 -19.92 10.02
N ASN A 2 1.66 -19.83 10.75
CA ASN A 2 0.37 -20.36 10.30
C ASN A 2 -0.18 -19.46 9.17
N SER A 3 -0.84 -20.02 8.15
CA SER A 3 -1.29 -19.26 6.96
C SER A 3 -2.16 -18.08 7.35
N GLN A 4 -3.09 -18.30 8.29
CA GLN A 4 -3.98 -17.27 8.81
C GLN A 4 -3.24 -16.08 9.45
N VAL A 5 -2.14 -16.32 10.16
CA VAL A 5 -1.35 -15.24 10.78
C VAL A 5 -0.64 -14.43 9.70
N PHE A 6 -0.19 -15.09 8.63
CA PHE A 6 0.39 -14.41 7.48
C PHE A 6 -0.64 -13.53 6.76
N ASP A 7 -1.86 -14.03 6.53
CA ASP A 7 -2.92 -13.29 5.84
C ASP A 7 -3.36 -12.04 6.63
N LEU A 8 -3.51 -12.16 7.95
CA LEU A 8 -3.83 -11.03 8.82
C LEU A 8 -2.73 -9.97 8.84
N MET A 9 -1.46 -10.38 8.96
CA MET A 9 -0.33 -9.45 8.92
C MET A 9 -0.21 -8.78 7.55
N TRP A 10 -0.32 -9.55 6.48
CA TRP A 10 -0.21 -9.06 5.11
C TRP A 10 -1.35 -8.10 4.77
N GLY A 11 -2.59 -8.49 5.05
CA GLY A 11 -3.78 -7.67 4.84
C GLY A 11 -3.71 -6.36 5.62
N GLY A 12 -3.28 -6.40 6.87
CA GLY A 12 -3.07 -5.21 7.71
C GLY A 12 -2.01 -4.26 7.15
N VAL A 13 -0.86 -4.79 6.74
CA VAL A 13 0.21 -3.98 6.14
C VAL A 13 -0.23 -3.38 4.81
N ALA A 14 -0.92 -4.14 3.96
CA ALA A 14 -1.42 -3.67 2.67
C ALA A 14 -2.49 -2.58 2.83
N LEU A 15 -3.43 -2.77 3.77
CA LEU A 15 -4.45 -1.79 4.12
C LEU A 15 -3.82 -0.47 4.59
N VAL A 16 -2.97 -0.53 5.61
CA VAL A 16 -2.41 0.67 6.26
C VAL A 16 -1.39 1.35 5.35
N GLY A 17 -0.45 0.59 4.79
CA GLY A 17 0.57 1.11 3.88
C GLY A 17 -0.03 1.69 2.60
N GLY A 18 -1.00 0.98 2.01
CA GLY A 18 -1.75 1.44 0.87
C GLY A 18 -2.56 2.70 1.17
N GLY A 19 -3.24 2.75 2.32
CA GLY A 19 -4.03 3.89 2.75
C GLY A 19 -3.18 5.15 3.00
N LEU A 20 -2.02 5.00 3.63
CA LEU A 20 -1.05 6.08 3.83
C LEU A 20 -0.57 6.66 2.51
N LEU A 21 -0.28 5.80 1.52
CA LEU A 21 0.08 6.21 0.16
C LEU A 21 -1.09 6.91 -0.54
N ALA A 22 -2.30 6.34 -0.50
CA ALA A 22 -3.49 6.89 -1.17
C ALA A 22 -3.87 8.28 -0.63
N ALA A 23 -3.93 8.42 0.69
CA ALA A 23 -4.21 9.68 1.37
C ALA A 23 -3.02 10.65 1.36
N ASN A 24 -1.85 10.21 0.87
CA ASN A 24 -0.60 10.96 0.88
C ASN A 24 -0.26 11.54 2.26
N VAL A 25 -0.43 10.73 3.30
CA VAL A 25 -0.22 11.17 4.68
C VAL A 25 1.23 11.61 4.86
N ARG A 26 1.43 12.85 5.29
CA ARG A 26 2.76 13.43 5.54
C ARG A 26 3.71 13.39 4.31
N GLY A 27 3.14 13.37 3.11
CA GLY A 27 3.91 13.29 1.86
C GLY A 27 4.47 11.89 1.56
N ALA A 28 3.82 10.83 2.06
CA ALA A 28 4.28 9.45 1.83
C ALA A 28 4.41 9.11 0.34
N ALA A 29 3.45 9.53 -0.49
CA ALA A 29 3.48 9.29 -1.94
C ALA A 29 4.54 10.14 -2.64
N ASP A 30 4.78 11.37 -2.15
CA ASP A 30 5.85 12.23 -2.65
C ASP A 30 7.24 11.63 -2.38
N ARG A 31 7.45 11.10 -1.16
CA ARG A 31 8.71 10.43 -0.79
C ARG A 31 8.91 9.15 -1.59
N PHE A 32 7.85 8.36 -1.79
CA PHE A 32 7.92 7.14 -2.56
C PHE A 32 8.26 7.43 -4.03
N GLN A 33 7.62 8.44 -4.62
CA GLN A 33 7.90 8.88 -5.98
C GLN A 33 9.34 9.43 -6.12
N ALA A 34 9.80 10.24 -5.17
CA ALA A 34 11.17 10.76 -5.19
C ALA A 34 12.21 9.64 -5.13
N MET A 35 11.92 8.58 -4.36
CA MET A 35 12.78 7.40 -4.29
C MET A 35 12.76 6.62 -5.61
N SER A 36 11.57 6.37 -6.18
CA SER A 36 11.43 5.73 -7.50
C SER A 36 12.16 6.50 -8.60
N TYR A 37 12.04 7.84 -8.62
CA TYR A 37 12.73 8.69 -9.58
C TYR A 37 14.26 8.60 -9.45
N ALA A 38 14.79 8.57 -8.22
CA ALA A 38 16.22 8.42 -7.96
C ALA A 38 16.78 7.09 -8.51
N TYR A 39 15.97 6.03 -8.53
CA TYR A 39 16.34 4.72 -9.07
C TYR A 39 15.91 4.51 -10.53
N ARG A 40 15.40 5.55 -11.24
CA ARG A 40 14.76 5.44 -12.57
C ARG A 40 13.69 4.33 -12.63
N SER A 41 13.10 3.99 -11.50
CA SER A 41 12.07 2.97 -11.42
C SER A 41 10.68 3.61 -11.42
N TRP A 42 9.69 2.83 -11.84
CA TRP A 42 8.28 3.19 -11.71
C TRP A 42 7.92 3.35 -10.22
N PRO A 43 7.02 4.26 -9.81
CA PRO A 43 6.14 5.11 -10.63
C PRO A 43 6.69 6.52 -10.92
N GLY A 44 6.49 7.00 -12.15
CA GLY A 44 6.96 8.32 -12.59
C GLY A 44 6.15 9.51 -12.08
N SER A 45 5.04 9.30 -11.36
CA SER A 45 4.20 10.38 -10.82
C SER A 45 3.63 10.04 -9.44
N VAL A 46 3.44 11.08 -8.62
CA VAL A 46 2.84 10.97 -7.28
C VAL A 46 1.39 10.48 -7.36
N ILE A 47 0.65 10.91 -8.38
CA ILE A 47 -0.74 10.47 -8.59
C ILE A 47 -0.77 8.95 -8.80
N THR A 48 0.14 8.41 -9.59
CA THR A 48 0.26 6.96 -9.80
C THR A 48 0.57 6.25 -8.48
N CYS A 49 1.50 6.76 -7.66
CA CYS A 49 1.78 6.21 -6.32
C CYS A 49 0.53 6.15 -5.43
N ARG A 50 -0.28 7.21 -5.44
CA ARG A 50 -1.52 7.27 -4.64
C ARG A 50 -2.56 6.27 -5.13
N VAL A 51 -2.73 6.12 -6.45
CA VAL A 51 -3.65 5.15 -7.04
C VAL A 51 -3.24 3.71 -6.69
N ILE A 52 -1.96 3.38 -6.85
CA ILE A 52 -1.44 2.05 -6.47
C ILE A 52 -1.66 1.80 -4.97
N GLY A 53 -1.34 2.79 -4.13
CA GLY A 53 -1.62 2.75 -2.71
C GLY A 53 -3.09 2.45 -2.42
N GLY A 54 -4.01 3.12 -3.11
CA GLY A 54 -5.45 2.88 -2.98
C GLY A 54 -5.85 1.46 -3.36
N VAL A 55 -5.31 0.93 -4.46
CA VAL A 55 -5.56 -0.45 -4.89
C VAL A 55 -5.03 -1.45 -3.85
N PHE A 56 -3.83 -1.23 -3.32
CA PHE A 56 -3.27 -2.06 -2.25
C PHE A 56 -4.09 -1.99 -0.97
N ALA A 57 -4.62 -0.80 -0.64
CA ALA A 57 -5.48 -0.64 0.52
C ALA A 57 -6.76 -1.48 0.39
N LEU A 58 -7.41 -1.41 -0.78
CA LEU A 58 -8.61 -2.20 -1.07
C LEU A 58 -8.32 -3.71 -1.09
N ALA A 59 -7.21 -4.13 -1.68
CA ALA A 59 -6.80 -5.53 -1.67
C ALA A 59 -6.52 -6.02 -0.24
N GLY A 60 -5.83 -5.23 0.58
CA GLY A 60 -5.59 -5.53 1.99
C GLY A 60 -6.87 -5.64 2.80
N ALA A 61 -7.84 -4.74 2.56
CA ALA A 61 -9.18 -4.85 3.15
C ALA A 61 -9.87 -6.15 2.77
N GLY A 62 -9.81 -6.54 1.49
CA GLY A 62 -10.39 -7.80 1.02
C GLY A 62 -9.77 -9.03 1.69
N VAL A 63 -8.44 -9.05 1.84
CA VAL A 63 -7.73 -10.14 2.54
C VAL A 63 -8.12 -10.21 4.02
N LEU A 64 -8.27 -9.06 4.68
CA LEU A 64 -8.70 -9.03 6.10
C LEU A 64 -10.13 -9.55 6.26
N VAL A 65 -11.05 -9.16 5.36
CA VAL A 65 -12.44 -9.65 5.35
C VAL A 65 -12.50 -11.15 5.12
N ASP A 66 -11.72 -11.68 4.17
CA ASP A 66 -11.63 -13.13 3.93
C ASP A 66 -11.03 -13.89 5.13
N ALA A 67 -10.08 -13.27 5.84
CA ALA A 67 -9.50 -13.80 7.07
C ALA A 67 -10.43 -13.71 8.30
N GLY A 68 -11.62 -13.10 8.16
CA GLY A 68 -12.65 -13.03 9.20
C GLY A 68 -12.61 -11.79 10.11
N LEU A 69 -11.99 -10.69 9.66
CA LEU A 69 -12.06 -9.36 10.30
C LEU A 69 -13.10 -8.46 9.63
#